data_AF-A0A350J228-F1
#
_entry.id   AF-A0A350J228-F1
#
_cell.length_a   1.000
_cell.length_b   1.000
_cell.length_c   1.000
_cell.angle_alpha   90.00
_cell.angle_beta   90.00
_cell.angle_gamma   90.00
#
_symmetry.space_group_name_H-M   'P 1'
#
loop_
_entity.id
_entity.type
_entity.pdbx_description
1 polymer ?
#
loop_
_entity_poly.entity_id
_entity_poly.type
_entity_poly.pdbx_seq_one_letter_code
_entity_poly.pdbx_strand_id
1 'polypeptide(L)'
;MKKEDRYLTKKAKSDEYRERITEAVARLDNLRLSLTDNHPDVINLRQHIAGLYDAVDNPAVSMESVSNSVGSNENPVYDELRAQLAAAQVESDAIEKRLKSMKVRLSQEYARAKRVAERNAESSELTRDYDVTKGLYEDLLGRKEKARLSMTLDIEGQGVTYKIQEPAKYPLRPSGLRFIHFVILGCLAAVIVPVGLAGVYVFLDPRIRFPDTLQHITDVQVLGVVPHMISNPALRVRDNDIKFIISIIVLATLLYFGLVGYFVLGES
;
A
#
# COMPACT_ATOMS: atom_id res chain seq x y z
N MET A 1 42.85 82.33 76.82
CA MET A 1 43.37 80.95 76.80
C MET A 1 42.31 79.92 76.42
N LYS A 2 41.23 79.66 77.20
CA LYS A 2 40.21 78.63 76.82
C LYS A 2 39.51 78.79 75.45
N LYS A 3 39.44 80.00 74.88
CA LYS A 3 38.86 80.21 73.54
C LYS A 3 39.84 79.86 72.42
N GLU A 4 41.13 80.21 72.57
CA GLU A 4 42.20 79.89 71.60
C GLU A 4 42.37 78.39 71.40
N ASP A 5 42.40 77.62 72.50
CA ASP A 5 42.57 76.15 72.43
C ASP A 5 41.42 75.47 71.66
N ARG A 6 40.20 76.02 71.74
CA ARG A 6 39.03 75.52 70.98
C ARG A 6 39.10 75.86 69.49
N TYR A 7 39.70 76.98 69.11
CA TYR A 7 39.89 77.32 67.70
C TYR A 7 40.99 76.48 67.07
N LEU A 8 42.09 76.23 67.79
CA LEU A 8 43.20 75.40 67.31
C LEU A 8 42.79 73.94 67.14
N THR A 9 42.02 73.39 68.08
CA THR A 9 41.48 72.01 67.97
C THR A 9 40.43 71.87 66.87
N LYS A 10 39.54 72.87 66.69
CA LYS A 10 38.57 72.86 65.58
C LYS A 10 39.27 72.94 64.21
N LYS A 11 40.31 73.77 64.10
CA LYS A 11 41.11 73.93 62.87
C LYS A 11 41.91 72.66 62.56
N ALA A 12 42.59 72.07 63.55
CA ALA A 12 43.31 70.81 63.37
C ALA A 12 42.38 69.67 62.91
N LYS A 13 41.17 69.59 63.46
CA LYS A 13 40.17 68.59 63.07
C LYS A 13 39.61 68.83 61.66
N SER A 14 39.39 70.08 61.25
CA SER A 14 38.99 70.38 59.86
C SER A 14 40.10 70.07 58.85
N ASP A 15 41.36 70.31 59.23
CA ASP A 15 42.52 70.00 58.38
C ASP A 15 42.68 68.48 58.24
N GLU A 16 42.46 67.70 59.31
CA GLU A 16 42.42 66.23 59.27
C GLU A 16 41.31 65.69 58.35
N TYR A 17 40.09 66.24 58.42
CA TYR A 17 39.00 65.83 57.53
C TYR A 17 39.30 66.17 56.06
N ARG A 18 39.94 67.31 55.80
CA ARG A 18 40.36 67.69 54.44
C ARG A 18 41.38 66.72 53.87
N GLU A 19 42.33 66.28 54.67
CA GLU A 19 43.31 65.27 54.28
C GLU A 19 42.63 63.94 53.92
N ARG A 20 41.71 63.47 54.77
CA ARG A 20 40.91 62.25 54.50
C ARG A 20 40.05 62.36 53.24
N ILE A 21 39.49 63.54 52.94
CA ILE A 21 38.74 63.78 51.70
C ILE A 21 39.67 63.63 50.49
N THR A 22 40.88 64.22 50.53
CA THR A 22 41.82 64.12 49.41
C THR A 22 42.24 62.68 49.13
N GLU A 23 42.47 61.88 50.18
CA GLU A 23 42.77 60.46 50.05
C GLU A 23 41.58 59.67 49.47
N ALA A 24 40.36 59.91 49.97
CA ALA A 24 39.16 59.24 49.49
C ALA A 24 38.84 59.57 48.01
N VAL A 25 39.06 60.82 47.58
CA VAL A 25 38.92 61.24 46.18
C VAL A 25 39.96 60.56 45.30
N ALA A 26 41.23 60.50 45.72
CA ALA A 26 42.27 59.81 44.98
C ALA A 26 41.98 58.30 44.83
N ARG A 27 41.37 57.67 45.84
CA ARG A 27 40.94 56.27 45.79
C ARG A 27 39.78 56.06 44.81
N LEU A 28 38.83 56.99 44.75
CA LEU A 28 37.71 56.97 43.80
C LEU A 28 38.22 57.07 42.35
N ASP A 29 39.16 57.95 42.10
CA ASP A 29 39.74 58.13 40.76
C ASP A 29 40.46 56.87 40.29
N ASN A 30 41.16 56.16 41.19
CA ASN A 30 41.75 54.87 40.87
C ASN A 30 40.70 53.79 40.57
N LEU A 31 39.61 53.71 41.34
CA LEU A 31 38.53 52.73 41.11
C LEU A 31 37.81 52.97 39.78
N ARG A 32 37.68 54.22 39.34
CA ARG A 32 37.07 54.58 38.05
C ARG A 32 37.89 54.16 36.83
N LEU A 33 39.18 53.87 36.98
CA LEU A 33 40.00 53.34 35.89
C LEU A 33 39.65 51.89 35.54
N SER A 34 39.04 51.13 36.47
CA SER A 34 38.75 49.71 36.30
C SER A 34 37.26 49.35 36.42
N LEU A 35 36.45 50.18 37.10
CA LEU A 35 35.04 49.92 37.39
C LEU A 35 34.13 50.99 36.77
N THR A 36 32.93 50.58 36.34
CA THR A 36 31.89 51.50 35.83
C THR A 36 31.25 52.27 36.99
N ASP A 37 30.71 53.48 36.73
CA ASP A 37 30.09 54.34 37.75
C ASP A 37 28.93 53.70 38.53
N ASN A 38 28.32 52.64 37.99
CA ASN A 38 27.23 51.87 38.64
C ASN A 38 27.73 50.74 39.57
N HIS A 39 29.04 50.55 39.72
CA HIS A 39 29.56 49.51 40.59
C HIS A 39 29.28 49.83 42.07
N PRO A 40 28.84 48.86 42.91
CA PRO A 40 28.48 49.10 44.30
C PRO A 40 29.59 49.77 45.10
N ASP A 41 30.85 49.39 44.86
CA ASP A 41 32.00 49.97 45.57
C ASP A 41 32.21 51.47 45.24
N VAL A 42 31.89 51.90 44.01
CA VAL A 42 31.98 53.31 43.59
C VAL A 42 30.87 54.14 44.24
N ILE A 43 29.66 53.57 44.37
CA ILE A 43 28.51 54.22 45.01
C ILE A 43 28.78 54.43 46.50
N ASN A 44 29.29 53.39 47.19
CA ASN A 44 29.62 53.45 48.61
C ASN A 44 30.69 54.50 48.92
N LEU A 45 31.75 54.55 48.11
CA LEU A 45 32.84 55.52 48.31
C LEU A 45 32.38 56.96 48.05
N ARG A 46 31.48 57.17 47.09
CA ARG A 46 30.87 58.47 46.82
C ARG A 46 30.02 58.96 47.99
N GLN A 47 29.23 58.07 48.60
CA GLN A 47 28.47 58.38 49.82
C GLN A 47 29.40 58.70 51.00
N HIS A 48 30.52 58.00 51.11
CA HIS A 48 31.53 58.27 52.14
C HIS A 48 32.15 59.67 51.99
N ILE A 49 32.54 60.06 50.77
CA ILE A 49 33.06 61.39 50.46
C ILE A 49 32.02 62.47 50.81
N ALA A 50 30.75 62.27 50.44
CA ALA A 50 29.67 63.19 50.79
C ALA A 50 29.53 63.37 52.31
N GLY A 51 29.59 62.28 53.08
CA GLY A 51 29.57 62.34 54.55
C GLY A 51 30.76 63.06 55.17
N LEU A 52 31.95 62.97 54.55
CA LEU A 52 33.14 63.72 54.99
C LEU A 52 33.01 65.22 54.71
N TYR A 53 32.43 65.62 53.56
CA TYR A 53 32.13 67.03 53.28
C TYR A 53 31.13 67.61 54.29
N ASP A 54 30.07 66.88 54.60
CA ASP A 54 29.08 67.28 55.60
C ASP A 54 29.70 67.42 57.01
N ALA A 55 30.67 66.57 57.36
CA ALA A 55 31.38 66.64 58.63
C ALA A 55 32.33 67.86 58.75
N VAL A 56 32.87 68.35 57.63
CA VAL A 56 33.67 69.58 57.58
C VAL A 56 32.79 70.82 57.77
N ASP A 57 31.63 70.84 57.12
CA ASP A 57 30.72 72.00 57.15
C ASP A 57 29.93 72.08 58.47
N ASN A 58 29.58 70.96 59.09
CA ASN A 58 28.79 70.90 60.33
C ASN A 58 29.45 70.03 61.43
N PRO A 59 30.47 70.55 62.14
CA PRO A 59 31.19 69.80 63.19
C PRO A 59 30.41 69.64 64.51
N ALA A 60 29.22 70.24 64.65
CA ALA A 60 28.41 70.19 65.87
C ALA A 60 27.30 69.12 65.86
N VAL A 61 26.95 68.60 64.67
CA VAL A 61 25.87 67.60 64.49
C VAL A 61 26.44 66.18 64.28
N SER A 62 27.75 66.08 64.07
CA SER A 62 28.45 64.85 63.66
C SER A 62 29.14 64.11 64.81
N MET A 63 28.62 64.20 66.04
CA MET A 63 29.05 63.31 67.13
C MET A 63 28.34 61.94 67.08
N GLU A 64 27.23 61.85 66.34
CA GLU A 64 26.33 60.67 66.38
C GLU A 64 26.29 59.90 65.04
N SER A 65 26.66 60.54 63.93
CA SER A 65 26.64 59.93 62.59
C SER A 65 27.98 59.36 62.11
N VAL A 66 29.10 59.70 62.76
CA VAL A 66 30.45 59.27 62.35
C VAL A 66 30.97 58.05 63.13
N SER A 67 30.31 57.69 64.25
CA SER A 67 30.69 56.48 65.01
C SER A 67 30.16 55.18 64.38
N ASN A 68 29.25 55.26 63.39
CA ASN A 68 28.63 54.09 62.77
C ASN A 68 29.16 53.73 61.38
N SER A 69 30.18 54.43 60.87
CA SER A 69 30.78 54.16 59.56
C SER A 69 32.28 53.82 59.60
N VAL A 70 32.90 53.83 60.78
CA VAL A 70 34.34 53.53 60.98
C VAL A 70 34.56 52.14 61.61
N GLY A 71 33.55 51.27 61.57
CA GLY A 71 33.56 49.96 62.22
C GLY A 71 33.12 48.79 61.33
N SER A 72 33.25 48.87 60.01
CA SER A 72 33.17 47.67 59.19
C SER A 72 34.52 46.96 59.27
N ASN A 73 34.67 46.20 60.35
CA ASN A 73 35.69 45.18 60.52
C ASN A 73 35.94 44.48 59.17
N GLU A 74 37.19 44.55 58.72
CA GLU A 74 37.79 43.61 57.78
C GLU A 74 37.68 42.21 58.41
N ASN A 75 36.49 41.61 58.31
CA ASN A 75 36.26 40.24 58.73
C ASN A 75 36.66 39.37 57.53
N PRO A 76 37.80 38.66 57.58
CA PRO A 76 38.31 37.89 56.45
C PRO A 76 37.31 36.84 55.93
N VAL A 77 36.36 36.42 56.78
CA VAL A 77 35.25 35.54 56.41
C VAL A 77 34.31 36.20 55.39
N TYR A 78 34.06 37.50 55.50
CA TYR A 78 33.15 38.22 54.58
C TYR A 78 33.76 38.40 53.19
N ASP A 79 35.07 38.66 53.13
CA ASP A 79 35.81 38.75 51.87
C ASP A 79 35.90 37.39 51.17
N GLU A 80 36.09 36.30 51.94
CA GLU A 80 36.03 34.94 51.42
C GLU A 80 34.64 34.61 50.83
N LEU A 81 33.56 34.91 51.58
CA LEU A 81 32.19 34.69 51.08
C LEU A 81 31.90 35.53 49.82
N ARG A 82 32.37 36.77 49.75
CA ARG A 82 32.21 37.62 48.56
C ARG A 82 32.96 37.05 47.36
N ALA A 83 34.17 36.52 47.58
CA ALA A 83 34.94 35.85 46.53
C ALA A 83 34.25 34.56 46.05
N GLN A 84 33.72 33.74 46.97
CA GLN A 84 32.97 32.53 46.61
C GLN A 84 31.69 32.86 45.83
N LEU A 85 30.96 33.90 46.23
CA LEU A 85 29.76 34.35 45.52
C LEU A 85 30.09 34.84 44.12
N ALA A 86 31.15 35.64 43.97
CA ALA A 86 31.61 36.11 42.66
C ALA A 86 32.06 34.93 41.77
N ALA A 87 32.78 33.95 42.33
CA ALA A 87 33.18 32.75 41.59
C ALA A 87 31.96 31.93 41.13
N ALA A 88 30.97 31.73 42.00
CA ALA A 88 29.73 31.02 41.68
C ALA A 88 28.89 31.76 40.61
N GLN A 89 28.86 33.10 40.65
CA GLN A 89 28.19 33.90 39.61
C GLN A 89 28.89 33.75 38.25
N VAL A 90 30.22 33.83 38.22
CA VAL A 90 31.00 33.63 36.99
C VAL A 90 30.79 32.21 36.44
N GLU A 91 30.75 31.21 37.30
CA GLU A 91 30.47 29.82 36.91
C GLU A 91 29.06 29.67 36.32
N SER A 92 28.05 30.25 36.97
CA SER A 92 26.67 30.26 36.48
C SER A 92 26.57 30.89 35.09
N ASP A 93 27.15 32.08 34.91
CA ASP A 93 27.18 32.79 33.63
C ASP A 93 27.91 31.98 32.54
N ALA A 94 29.01 31.30 32.89
CA ALA A 94 29.74 30.44 31.99
C ALA A 94 28.91 29.23 31.55
N ILE A 95 28.21 28.58 32.48
CA ILE A 95 27.31 27.45 32.20
C ILE A 95 26.15 27.91 31.32
N GLU A 96 25.53 29.06 31.60
CA GLU A 96 24.42 29.58 30.79
C GLU A 96 24.85 29.89 29.35
N LYS A 97 26.01 30.54 29.17
CA LYS A 97 26.59 30.77 27.84
C LYS A 97 26.89 29.47 27.11
N ARG A 98 27.44 28.47 27.82
CA ARG A 98 27.69 27.14 27.26
C ARG A 98 26.38 26.48 26.83
N LEU A 99 25.34 26.51 27.66
CA LEU A 99 24.02 25.96 27.35
C LEU A 99 23.41 26.65 26.12
N LYS A 100 23.47 27.98 26.04
CA LYS A 100 22.99 28.74 24.87
C LYS A 100 23.74 28.34 23.60
N SER A 101 25.07 28.25 23.65
CA SER A 101 25.86 27.81 22.49
C SER A 101 25.55 26.38 22.07
N MET A 102 25.33 25.47 23.03
CA MET A 102 24.96 24.08 22.75
C MET A 102 23.57 23.97 22.14
N LYS A 103 22.59 24.76 22.60
CA LYS A 103 21.26 24.83 21.98
C LYS A 103 21.32 25.32 20.53
N VAL A 104 22.15 26.33 20.24
CA VAL A 104 22.36 26.80 18.86
C VAL A 104 22.97 25.71 18.00
N ARG A 105 24.04 25.04 18.47
CA ARG A 105 24.66 23.90 17.75
C ARG A 105 23.67 22.78 17.52
N LEU A 106 22.88 22.42 18.54
CA LEU A 106 21.85 21.40 18.43
C LEU A 106 20.83 21.75 17.33
N SER A 107 20.35 22.99 17.30
CA SER A 107 19.41 23.45 16.26
C SER A 107 20.02 23.40 14.84
N GLN A 108 21.31 23.74 14.72
CA GLN A 108 22.05 23.65 13.45
C GLN A 108 22.20 22.21 12.99
N GLU A 109 22.52 21.28 13.90
CA GLU A 109 22.63 19.87 13.57
C GLU A 109 21.29 19.25 13.20
N TYR A 110 20.19 19.61 13.88
CA TYR A 110 18.84 19.19 13.46
C TYR A 110 18.50 19.71 12.05
N ALA A 111 18.79 20.97 11.76
CA ALA A 111 18.59 21.53 10.42
C ALA A 111 19.48 20.86 9.36
N ARG A 112 20.71 20.46 9.74
CA ARG A 112 21.60 19.70 8.86
C ARG A 112 21.08 18.29 8.61
N ALA A 113 20.65 17.57 9.65
CA ALA A 113 20.08 16.23 9.56
C ALA A 113 18.84 16.23 8.65
N LYS A 114 17.96 17.22 8.80
CA LYS A 114 16.79 17.39 7.93
C LYS A 114 17.19 17.54 6.45
N ARG A 115 18.15 18.43 6.15
CA ARG A 115 18.66 18.62 4.78
C ARG A 115 19.35 17.38 4.21
N VAL A 116 19.98 16.55 5.06
CA VAL A 116 20.56 15.28 4.64
C VAL A 116 19.46 14.27 4.31
N ALA A 117 18.44 14.16 5.15
CA ALA A 117 17.30 13.28 4.90
C ALA A 117 16.55 13.67 3.60
N GLU A 118 16.29 14.96 3.38
CA GLU A 118 15.68 15.48 2.14
C GLU A 118 16.52 15.13 0.90
N ARG A 119 17.84 15.36 0.94
CA ARG A 119 18.73 15.00 -0.18
C ARG A 119 18.82 13.49 -0.42
N ASN A 120 18.78 12.67 0.63
CA ASN A 120 18.77 11.23 0.48
C ASN A 120 17.47 10.74 -0.18
N ALA A 121 16.33 11.35 0.18
CA ALA A 121 15.05 11.04 -0.46
C ALA A 121 15.06 11.44 -1.94
N GLU A 122 15.51 12.65 -2.26
CA GLU A 122 15.65 13.13 -3.65
C GLU A 122 16.60 12.24 -4.47
N SER A 123 17.75 11.87 -3.91
CA SER A 123 18.67 10.96 -4.58
C SER A 123 18.06 9.58 -4.82
N SER A 124 17.30 9.05 -3.86
CA SER A 124 16.63 7.75 -4.01
C SER A 124 15.54 7.80 -5.08
N GLU A 125 14.79 8.89 -5.16
CA GLU A 125 13.78 9.13 -6.20
C GLU A 125 14.45 9.20 -7.58
N LEU A 126 15.52 10.00 -7.71
CA LEU A 126 16.24 10.15 -8.97
C LEU A 126 16.89 8.84 -9.43
N THR A 127 17.45 8.04 -8.52
CA THR A 127 18.00 6.72 -8.85
C THR A 127 16.89 5.78 -9.35
N ARG A 128 15.74 5.73 -8.67
CA ARG A 128 14.63 4.89 -9.08
C ARG A 128 14.13 5.27 -10.48
N ASP A 129 13.94 6.57 -10.72
CA ASP A 129 13.44 7.07 -12.00
C ASP A 129 14.46 6.87 -13.13
N TYR A 130 15.75 7.02 -12.83
CA TYR A 130 16.84 6.65 -13.75
C TYR A 130 16.79 5.16 -14.12
N ASP A 131 16.68 4.27 -13.13
CA ASP A 131 16.63 2.82 -13.35
C ASP A 131 15.42 2.40 -14.17
N VAL A 132 14.24 2.99 -13.90
CA VAL A 132 13.02 2.77 -14.70
C VAL A 132 13.22 3.23 -16.14
N THR A 133 13.76 4.44 -16.33
CA THR A 133 13.98 5.01 -17.67
C THR A 133 14.99 4.20 -18.46
N LYS A 134 16.08 3.76 -17.81
CA LYS A 134 17.09 2.90 -18.40
C LYS A 134 16.49 1.54 -18.81
N GLY A 135 15.71 0.91 -17.93
CA GLY A 135 15.04 -0.35 -18.24
C GLY A 135 14.06 -0.23 -19.42
N LEU A 136 13.30 0.86 -19.49
CA LEU A 136 12.43 1.14 -20.63
C LEU A 136 13.23 1.33 -21.93
N TYR A 137 14.33 2.09 -21.86
CA TYR A 137 15.21 2.29 -23.01
C TYR A 137 15.77 0.96 -23.53
N GLU A 138 16.26 0.10 -22.62
CA GLU A 138 16.79 -1.22 -22.97
C GLU A 138 15.72 -2.14 -23.59
N ASP A 139 14.49 -2.15 -23.07
CA ASP A 139 13.37 -2.91 -23.67
C ASP A 139 13.03 -2.37 -25.08
N LEU A 140 12.91 -1.05 -25.23
CA LEU A 140 12.63 -0.43 -26.53
C LEU A 140 13.74 -0.71 -27.55
N LEU A 141 15.00 -0.65 -27.12
CA LEU A 141 16.15 -1.02 -27.94
C LEU A 141 16.07 -2.49 -28.36
N GLY A 142 15.78 -3.39 -27.42
CA GLY A 142 15.60 -4.82 -27.71
C GLY A 142 14.46 -5.09 -28.68
N ARG A 143 13.33 -4.39 -28.55
CA ARG A 143 12.20 -4.48 -29.49
C ARG A 143 12.56 -3.96 -30.88
N LYS A 144 13.29 -2.84 -30.96
CA LYS A 144 13.77 -2.27 -32.23
C LYS A 144 14.68 -3.26 -32.96
N GLU A 145 15.65 -3.84 -32.27
CA GLU A 145 16.57 -4.81 -32.90
C GLU A 145 15.84 -6.11 -33.31
N LYS A 146 14.91 -6.61 -32.49
CA LYS A 146 14.05 -7.75 -32.88
C LYS A 146 13.21 -7.46 -34.12
N ALA A 147 12.61 -6.27 -34.20
CA ALA A 147 11.83 -5.85 -35.37
C ALA A 147 12.72 -5.74 -36.62
N ARG A 148 13.92 -5.18 -36.48
CA ARG A 148 14.90 -5.09 -37.56
C ARG A 148 15.34 -6.47 -38.06
N LEU A 149 15.69 -7.37 -37.15
CA LEU A 149 16.06 -8.76 -37.49
C LEU A 149 14.90 -9.49 -38.17
N SER A 150 13.68 -9.32 -37.67
CA SER A 150 12.49 -9.89 -38.30
C SER A 150 12.28 -9.38 -39.72
N MET A 151 12.51 -8.08 -39.97
CA MET A 151 12.43 -7.50 -41.31
C MET A 151 13.53 -8.05 -42.24
N THR A 152 14.76 -8.20 -41.75
CA THR A 152 15.86 -8.78 -42.54
C THR A 152 15.58 -10.25 -42.90
N LEU A 153 15.07 -11.06 -41.96
CA LEU A 153 14.72 -12.46 -42.21
C LEU A 153 13.56 -12.63 -43.21
N ASP A 154 12.61 -11.69 -43.20
CA ASP A 154 11.51 -11.64 -44.17
C ASP A 154 12.03 -11.33 -45.59
N ILE A 155 12.96 -10.37 -45.71
CA ILE A 155 13.63 -10.01 -46.97
C ILE A 155 14.49 -11.17 -47.51
N GLU A 156 15.23 -11.87 -46.64
CA GLU A 156 16.09 -13.00 -47.03
C GLU A 156 15.31 -14.30 -47.30
N GLY A 157 13.98 -14.30 -47.12
CA GLY A 157 13.12 -15.46 -47.37
C GLY A 157 13.32 -16.61 -46.36
N GLN A 158 13.96 -16.35 -45.21
CA GLN A 158 14.22 -17.36 -44.17
C GLN A 158 13.04 -17.57 -43.21
N GLY A 159 11.93 -16.85 -43.41
CA GLY A 159 10.64 -17.14 -42.77
C GLY A 159 10.52 -16.61 -41.35
N VAL A 160 9.38 -15.99 -41.08
CA VAL A 160 8.94 -15.56 -39.75
C VAL A 160 8.78 -16.77 -38.82
N THR A 161 9.50 -16.80 -37.69
CA THR A 161 9.19 -17.73 -36.61
C THR A 161 7.87 -17.29 -35.97
N TYR A 162 6.76 -17.88 -36.42
CA TYR A 162 5.43 -17.61 -35.86
C TYR A 162 5.37 -18.11 -34.41
N LYS A 163 5.28 -17.18 -33.47
CA LYS A 163 4.92 -17.49 -32.08
C LYS A 163 3.40 -17.56 -32.00
N ILE A 164 2.86 -18.76 -31.81
CA ILE A 164 1.41 -18.98 -31.65
C ILE A 164 0.98 -18.32 -30.33
N GLN A 165 0.31 -17.17 -30.41
CA GLN A 165 -0.15 -16.42 -29.23
C GLN A 165 -1.41 -17.04 -28.62
N GLU A 166 -2.31 -17.57 -29.45
CA GLU A 166 -3.49 -18.30 -29.03
C GLU A 166 -3.52 -19.69 -29.69
N PRO A 167 -3.40 -20.78 -28.91
CA PRO A 167 -3.53 -22.12 -29.47
C PRO A 167 -4.96 -22.37 -29.94
N ALA A 168 -5.11 -23.10 -31.05
CA ALA A 168 -6.41 -23.48 -31.58
C ALA A 168 -7.20 -24.29 -30.53
N LYS A 169 -8.42 -23.83 -30.21
CA LYS A 169 -9.33 -24.57 -29.33
C LYS A 169 -10.00 -25.68 -30.14
N TYR A 170 -9.68 -26.92 -29.84
CA TYR A 170 -10.35 -28.08 -30.43
C TYR A 170 -11.83 -28.12 -29.98
N PRO A 171 -12.78 -28.40 -30.89
CA PRO A 171 -14.18 -28.55 -30.52
C PRO A 171 -14.34 -29.79 -29.63
N LEU A 172 -14.65 -29.58 -28.35
CA LEU A 172 -14.88 -30.66 -27.36
C LEU A 172 -16.21 -31.41 -27.57
N ARG A 173 -16.97 -31.05 -28.60
CA ARG A 173 -18.25 -31.68 -28.94
C ARG A 173 -18.30 -31.96 -30.44
N PRO A 174 -18.70 -33.17 -30.85
CA PRO A 174 -18.89 -33.47 -32.26
C PRO A 174 -20.00 -32.57 -32.83
N SER A 175 -19.65 -31.78 -33.83
CA SER A 175 -20.61 -31.02 -34.64
C SER A 175 -21.07 -31.90 -35.81
N GLY A 176 -22.19 -32.59 -35.64
CA GLY A 176 -22.76 -33.49 -36.66
C GLY A 176 -24.01 -34.24 -36.18
N LEU A 177 -24.59 -35.08 -37.04
CA LEU A 177 -25.69 -35.97 -36.67
C LEU A 177 -25.22 -36.91 -35.55
N ARG A 178 -25.88 -36.83 -34.40
CA ARG A 178 -25.59 -37.69 -33.25
C ARG A 178 -26.14 -39.10 -33.47
N PHE A 179 -25.47 -40.10 -32.91
CA PHE A 179 -25.86 -41.51 -32.96
C PHE A 179 -27.35 -41.75 -32.61
N ILE A 180 -27.90 -40.96 -31.67
CA ILE A 180 -29.33 -41.02 -31.30
C ILE A 180 -30.30 -40.84 -32.48
N HIS A 181 -29.94 -40.03 -33.49
CA HIS A 181 -30.81 -39.82 -34.66
C HIS A 181 -30.91 -41.10 -35.49
N PHE A 182 -29.81 -41.85 -35.65
CA PHE A 182 -29.82 -43.13 -36.35
C PHE A 182 -30.61 -44.20 -35.61
N VAL A 183 -30.57 -44.20 -34.27
CA VAL A 183 -31.38 -45.09 -33.43
C VAL A 183 -32.88 -44.82 -33.62
N ILE A 184 -33.28 -43.55 -33.60
CA ILE A 184 -34.69 -43.16 -33.80
C ILE A 184 -35.16 -43.54 -35.21
N LEU A 185 -34.35 -43.25 -36.24
CA LEU A 185 -34.70 -43.51 -37.63
C LEU A 185 -34.76 -45.02 -37.92
N GLY A 186 -33.83 -45.81 -37.36
CA GLY A 186 -33.85 -47.27 -37.47
C GLY A 186 -35.07 -47.90 -36.80
N CYS A 187 -35.47 -47.41 -35.61
CA CYS A 187 -36.68 -47.87 -34.93
C CYS A 187 -37.95 -47.57 -35.77
N LEU A 188 -38.06 -46.37 -36.33
CA LEU A 188 -39.14 -45.99 -37.24
C LEU A 188 -39.17 -46.89 -38.49
N ALA A 189 -38.02 -47.09 -39.13
CA ALA A 189 -37.91 -47.92 -40.32
C ALA A 189 -38.27 -49.39 -40.03
N ALA A 190 -37.88 -49.92 -38.86
CA ALA A 190 -38.18 -51.30 -38.46
C ALA A 190 -39.68 -51.59 -38.34
N VAL A 191 -40.50 -50.57 -38.07
CA VAL A 191 -41.97 -50.71 -38.06
C VAL A 191 -42.57 -50.43 -39.43
N ILE A 192 -42.15 -49.35 -40.09
CA ILE A 192 -42.73 -48.88 -41.35
C ILE A 192 -42.45 -49.85 -42.49
N VAL A 193 -41.23 -50.37 -42.60
CA VAL A 193 -40.82 -51.25 -43.70
C VAL A 193 -41.62 -52.55 -43.75
N PRO A 194 -41.73 -53.36 -42.68
CA PRO A 194 -42.50 -54.61 -42.76
C PRO A 194 -44.00 -54.38 -42.93
N VAL A 195 -44.58 -53.35 -42.30
CA VAL A 195 -46.00 -53.01 -42.50
C VAL A 195 -46.25 -52.53 -43.94
N GLY A 196 -45.38 -51.68 -44.47
CA GLY A 196 -45.44 -51.21 -45.85
C GLY A 196 -45.28 -52.36 -46.85
N LEU A 197 -44.33 -53.27 -46.62
CA LEU A 197 -44.08 -54.41 -47.48
C LEU A 197 -45.24 -55.42 -47.42
N ALA A 198 -45.84 -55.64 -46.24
CA ALA A 198 -47.07 -56.42 -46.12
C ALA A 198 -48.25 -55.76 -46.86
N GLY A 199 -48.38 -54.44 -46.77
CA GLY A 199 -49.39 -53.68 -47.50
C GLY A 199 -49.23 -53.81 -49.02
N VAL A 200 -48.00 -53.64 -49.54
CA VAL A 200 -47.67 -53.82 -50.95
C VAL A 200 -47.93 -55.26 -51.39
N TYR A 201 -47.56 -56.26 -50.58
CA TYR A 201 -47.82 -57.66 -50.86
C TYR A 201 -49.32 -57.95 -50.96
N VAL A 202 -50.14 -57.38 -50.07
CA VAL A 202 -51.59 -57.52 -50.13
C VAL A 202 -52.18 -56.80 -51.35
N PHE A 203 -51.66 -55.62 -51.70
CA PHE A 203 -52.13 -54.86 -52.85
C PHE A 203 -51.78 -55.53 -54.19
N LEU A 204 -50.66 -56.26 -54.26
CA LEU A 204 -50.25 -57.04 -55.43
C LEU A 204 -50.81 -58.48 -55.44
N ASP A 205 -51.46 -58.96 -54.38
CA ASP A 205 -52.10 -60.29 -54.34
C ASP A 205 -53.53 -60.18 -54.90
N PRO A 206 -53.81 -60.68 -56.13
CA PRO A 206 -55.10 -60.54 -56.79
C PRO A 206 -56.20 -61.48 -56.23
N ARG A 207 -56.01 -62.00 -55.01
CA ARG A 207 -56.93 -62.98 -54.39
C ARG A 207 -58.11 -62.27 -53.74
N ILE A 208 -59.30 -62.47 -54.31
CA ILE A 208 -60.56 -61.96 -53.77
C ILE A 208 -60.91 -62.75 -52.50
N ARG A 209 -60.79 -62.13 -51.33
CA ARG A 209 -61.06 -62.77 -50.02
C ARG A 209 -62.41 -62.40 -49.41
N PHE A 210 -63.07 -61.37 -49.94
CA PHE A 210 -64.37 -60.91 -49.46
C PHE A 210 -65.46 -61.24 -50.50
N PRO A 211 -66.59 -61.86 -50.09
CA PRO A 211 -67.67 -62.22 -51.01
C PRO A 211 -68.31 -60.99 -51.67
N ASP A 212 -68.30 -59.83 -51.01
CA ASP A 212 -68.86 -58.58 -51.53
C ASP A 212 -68.13 -58.07 -52.78
N THR A 213 -66.82 -58.33 -52.90
CA THR A 213 -66.03 -57.90 -54.06
C THR A 213 -66.38 -58.70 -55.32
N LEU A 214 -66.81 -59.96 -55.18
CA LEU A 214 -67.31 -60.77 -56.31
C LEU A 214 -68.66 -60.27 -56.81
N GLN A 215 -69.52 -59.77 -55.92
CA GLN A 215 -70.84 -59.28 -56.31
C GLN A 215 -70.74 -58.01 -57.16
N HIS A 216 -69.78 -57.12 -56.85
CA HIS A 216 -69.54 -55.90 -57.62
C HIS A 216 -68.88 -56.10 -58.99
N ILE A 217 -68.06 -57.15 -59.17
CA ILE A 217 -67.34 -57.38 -60.43
C ILE A 217 -68.18 -58.20 -61.41
N THR A 218 -69.00 -59.13 -60.90
CA THR A 218 -69.68 -60.14 -61.74
C THR A 218 -71.19 -60.00 -61.82
N ASP A 219 -71.84 -59.10 -61.07
CA ASP A 219 -73.29 -58.81 -61.10
C ASP A 219 -74.20 -60.04 -60.92
N VAL A 220 -73.68 -61.10 -60.28
CA VAL A 220 -74.42 -62.33 -59.94
C VAL A 220 -74.68 -62.35 -58.44
N GLN A 221 -75.93 -62.59 -58.04
CA GLN A 221 -76.34 -62.63 -56.64
C GLN A 221 -75.78 -63.88 -55.93
N VAL A 222 -75.04 -63.68 -54.84
CA VAL A 222 -74.42 -64.77 -54.07
C VAL A 222 -75.51 -65.51 -53.28
N LEU A 223 -75.87 -66.71 -53.74
CA LEU A 223 -76.98 -67.51 -53.18
C LEU A 223 -76.64 -68.23 -51.85
N GLY A 224 -75.37 -68.26 -51.47
CA GLY A 224 -74.93 -68.84 -50.21
C GLY A 224 -73.41 -68.84 -50.08
N VAL A 225 -72.91 -68.50 -48.89
CA VAL A 225 -71.49 -68.57 -48.57
C VAL A 225 -71.25 -69.90 -47.87
N VAL A 226 -70.45 -70.77 -48.48
CA VAL A 226 -69.98 -71.98 -47.80
C VAL A 226 -68.95 -71.54 -46.76
N PRO A 227 -69.22 -71.70 -45.44
CA PRO A 227 -68.22 -71.40 -44.44
C PRO A 227 -67.03 -72.33 -44.65
N HIS A 228 -65.83 -71.75 -44.77
CA HIS A 228 -64.59 -72.51 -44.84
C HIS A 228 -64.46 -73.34 -43.56
N MET A 229 -64.81 -74.62 -43.61
CA MET A 229 -64.50 -75.57 -42.55
C MET A 229 -63.00 -75.87 -42.62
N ILE A 230 -62.26 -75.28 -41.68
CA ILE A 230 -60.80 -75.41 -41.55
C ILE A 230 -60.46 -76.86 -41.22
N SER A 231 -60.18 -77.67 -42.24
CA SER A 231 -59.69 -79.06 -42.07
C SER A 231 -58.55 -79.43 -43.02
N ASN A 232 -57.85 -78.43 -43.58
CA ASN A 232 -56.71 -78.67 -44.47
C ASN A 232 -55.40 -78.36 -43.73
N PRO A 233 -54.43 -79.30 -43.64
CA PRO A 233 -53.11 -79.05 -43.04
C PRO A 233 -52.33 -77.87 -43.68
N ALA A 234 -52.74 -77.42 -44.87
CA ALA A 234 -52.16 -76.28 -45.57
C ALA A 234 -52.29 -74.93 -44.82
N LEU A 235 -53.29 -74.74 -43.95
CA LEU A 235 -53.38 -73.52 -43.12
C LEU A 235 -52.50 -73.59 -41.86
N ARG A 236 -52.15 -74.80 -41.39
CA ARG A 236 -51.22 -75.01 -40.27
C ARG A 236 -49.79 -74.59 -40.65
N VAL A 237 -49.45 -74.74 -41.93
CA VAL A 237 -48.21 -74.21 -42.51
C VAL A 237 -48.27 -72.68 -42.56
N ARG A 238 -49.39 -72.06 -42.98
CA ARG A 238 -49.54 -70.58 -42.97
C ARG A 238 -49.49 -69.95 -41.57
N ASP A 239 -50.12 -70.55 -40.57
CA ASP A 239 -50.06 -70.02 -39.19
C ASP A 239 -48.66 -70.17 -38.60
N ASN A 240 -47.95 -71.25 -38.94
CA ASN A 240 -46.57 -71.44 -38.54
C ASN A 240 -45.62 -70.52 -39.32
N ASP A 241 -45.87 -70.25 -40.60
CA ASP A 241 -45.09 -69.31 -41.43
C ASP A 241 -45.27 -67.87 -40.94
N ILE A 242 -46.49 -67.47 -40.57
CA ILE A 242 -46.76 -66.16 -39.97
C ILE A 242 -46.07 -66.05 -38.61
N LYS A 243 -46.17 -67.08 -37.75
CA LYS A 243 -45.43 -67.11 -36.48
C LYS A 243 -43.91 -67.10 -36.70
N PHE A 244 -43.42 -67.75 -37.75
CA PHE A 244 -42.01 -67.78 -38.11
C PHE A 244 -41.52 -66.40 -38.59
N ILE A 245 -42.29 -65.73 -39.45
CA ILE A 245 -42.01 -64.35 -39.90
C ILE A 245 -42.05 -63.38 -38.72
N ILE A 246 -43.06 -63.47 -37.84
CA ILE A 246 -43.12 -62.64 -36.63
C ILE A 246 -41.91 -62.92 -35.73
N SER A 247 -41.51 -64.19 -35.57
CA SER A 247 -40.33 -64.55 -34.77
C SER A 247 -39.02 -64.01 -35.36
N ILE A 248 -38.88 -63.99 -36.69
CA ILE A 248 -37.72 -63.40 -37.37
C ILE A 248 -37.68 -61.87 -37.17
N ILE A 249 -38.83 -61.20 -37.27
CA ILE A 249 -38.92 -59.75 -37.05
C ILE A 249 -38.55 -59.43 -35.59
N VAL A 250 -39.09 -60.17 -34.62
CA VAL A 250 -38.77 -59.98 -33.18
C VAL A 250 -37.29 -60.27 -32.90
N LEU A 251 -36.70 -61.30 -33.53
CA LEU A 251 -35.28 -61.60 -33.39
C LEU A 251 -34.41 -60.48 -33.99
N ALA A 252 -34.77 -59.96 -35.16
CA ALA A 252 -34.06 -58.87 -35.82
C ALA A 252 -34.13 -57.56 -35.02
N THR A 253 -35.27 -57.25 -34.38
CA THR A 253 -35.39 -56.08 -33.50
C THR A 253 -34.57 -56.26 -32.22
N LEU A 254 -34.58 -57.43 -31.59
CA LEU A 254 -33.74 -57.72 -30.42
C LEU A 254 -32.24 -57.63 -30.74
N LEU A 255 -31.81 -58.13 -31.90
CA LEU A 255 -30.42 -58.04 -32.36
C LEU A 255 -30.02 -56.58 -32.62
N TYR A 256 -30.91 -55.80 -33.23
CA TYR A 256 -30.71 -54.36 -33.43
C TYR A 256 -30.54 -53.61 -32.10
N PHE A 257 -31.42 -53.86 -31.11
CA PHE A 257 -31.30 -53.28 -29.78
C PHE A 257 -30.01 -53.72 -29.06
N GLY A 258 -29.59 -54.98 -29.21
CA GLY A 258 -28.34 -55.48 -28.67
C GLY A 258 -27.10 -54.81 -29.28
N LEU A 259 -27.09 -54.58 -30.60
CA LEU A 259 -26.00 -53.91 -31.31
C LEU A 259 -25.92 -52.43 -30.93
N VAL A 260 -27.07 -51.76 -30.81
CA VAL A 260 -27.17 -50.38 -30.31
C VAL A 260 -26.67 -50.29 -28.87
N GLY A 261 -27.08 -51.22 -28.00
CA GLY A 261 -26.63 -51.26 -26.61
C GLY A 261 -25.12 -51.49 -26.46
N TYR A 262 -24.55 -52.42 -27.25
CA TYR A 262 -23.11 -52.67 -27.29
C TYR A 262 -22.32 -51.43 -27.72
N PHE A 263 -22.81 -50.72 -28.74
CA PHE A 263 -22.15 -49.52 -29.24
C PHE A 263 -22.23 -48.34 -28.25
N VAL A 264 -23.37 -48.18 -27.56
CA VAL A 264 -23.55 -47.12 -26.55
C VAL A 264 -22.73 -47.39 -25.28
N LEU A 265 -22.59 -48.65 -24.84
CA LEU A 265 -21.69 -49.01 -23.72
C LEU A 265 -20.21 -48.98 -24.11
N GLY A 266 -19.88 -49.14 -25.39
CA GLY A 266 -18.51 -49.06 -25.89
C GLY A 266 -17.97 -47.62 -26.00
N GLU A 267 -18.85 -46.61 -25.91
CA GLU A 267 -18.51 -45.19 -26.01
C GLU A 267 -18.49 -44.44 -24.66
N SER A 268 -18.79 -45.12 -23.53
CA SER A 268 -18.62 -44.60 -22.16
C SER A 268 -17.29 -45.00 -21.54
#